data_AF-A0A9P3EVN3-F1
#
_entry.id   AF-A0A9P3EVN3-F1
#
_cell.length_a   1.000
_cell.length_b   1.000
_cell.length_c   1.000
_cell.angle_alpha   90.00
_cell.angle_beta   90.00
_cell.angle_gamma   90.00
#
_symmetry.space_group_name_H-M   'P 1'
#
loop_
_entity.id
_entity.type
_entity.pdbx_description
1 polymer ?
#
loop_
_entity_poly.entity_id
_entity_poly.type
_entity_poly.pdbx_seq_one_letter_code
_entity_poly.pdbx_strand_id
1 'polypeptide(L)'
;MSSHGFTPGRITFKDSPFYTILEQLTPTVECKIREQTRDNVELKVVLTPTVASRLQADPNLRVMVYCAADSGLNQYTKSDIAFPHQVELKANLDEVKANLKGLKNKPGTTRPADVTNYIRKKPGYPNHIVMTYALTQKRFFVLVNLVQRHPVEDLVLELKRRKTITKEQVLREMKNRAEDSDIVATSTVMSLKCPLSTLRIEVPCRTVVCTHNQCFDASSFLQLQEQAPTWSCPVCSKATSYESLQVDQYVDDILHSTSPDVEQVIIEPDGKWSSPKEDELKGAGGVTPATEDEDELIEIKEPGIVHVKQESLSASGLSLERTPAQSREPSATSSAARLSTNKRSAAQVIDLTGSDDDGDLSPVRPAKRLASNAPHRAYARPAFRNSFSSGLVNGGNFSFTNQTSSESPRHMGGFDA
;
A
#
# COMPACT_ATOMS: atom_id res chain seq x y z
N MET A 1 32.94 -27.43 12.95
CA MET A 1 31.75 -26.55 12.91
C MET A 1 32.05 -25.41 11.97
N SER A 2 31.70 -25.57 10.70
CA SER A 2 32.00 -24.61 9.65
C SER A 2 30.98 -23.48 9.72
N SER A 3 31.47 -22.26 9.95
CA SER A 3 30.69 -21.03 9.91
C SER A 3 30.11 -20.85 8.50
N HIS A 4 28.81 -21.13 8.35
CA HIS A 4 28.07 -20.73 7.16
C HIS A 4 28.09 -19.19 7.06
N GLY A 5 28.85 -18.68 6.10
CA GLY A 5 28.75 -17.28 5.70
C GLY A 5 27.33 -17.02 5.20
N PHE A 6 26.61 -16.14 5.89
CA PHE A 6 25.35 -15.58 5.41
C PHE A 6 25.63 -14.85 4.10
N THR A 7 25.17 -15.41 2.98
CA THR A 7 25.02 -14.65 1.73
C THR A 7 23.96 -13.59 2.00
N PRO A 8 24.21 -12.29 1.75
CA PRO A 8 23.22 -11.27 2.00
C PRO A 8 21.98 -11.48 1.10
N GLY A 9 20.94 -11.98 1.75
CA GLY A 9 19.51 -11.98 1.46
C GLY A 9 19.05 -11.55 0.07
N ARG A 10 18.68 -12.54 -0.74
CA ARG A 10 17.74 -12.33 -1.85
C ARG A 10 16.36 -12.00 -1.25
N ILE A 11 15.93 -10.75 -1.37
CA ILE A 11 14.59 -10.34 -0.93
C ILE A 11 13.61 -10.64 -2.04
N THR A 12 12.51 -11.29 -1.68
CA THR A 12 11.42 -11.59 -2.60
C THR A 12 10.22 -10.77 -2.18
N PHE A 13 9.58 -10.06 -3.10
CA PHE A 13 8.39 -9.27 -2.82
C PHE A 13 7.12 -10.08 -3.06
N LYS A 14 6.01 -9.68 -2.44
CA LYS A 14 4.69 -10.20 -2.82
C LYS A 14 4.39 -9.85 -4.28
N ASP A 15 3.68 -10.75 -4.96
CA ASP A 15 3.36 -10.58 -6.36
C ASP A 15 2.31 -9.47 -6.52
N SER A 16 2.35 -8.78 -7.66
CA SER A 16 1.37 -7.77 -8.04
C SER A 16 0.88 -8.08 -9.44
N PRO A 17 -0.43 -7.97 -9.74
CA PRO A 17 -0.93 -8.15 -11.09
C PRO A 17 -0.44 -7.03 -12.03
N PHE A 18 -0.12 -5.85 -11.49
CA PHE A 18 0.31 -4.69 -12.27
C PHE A 18 1.79 -4.75 -12.69
N TYR A 19 2.61 -5.56 -12.01
CA TYR A 19 4.05 -5.59 -12.22
C TYR A 19 4.64 -6.99 -12.11
N THR A 20 5.33 -7.44 -13.16
CA THR A 20 6.13 -8.67 -13.12
C THR A 20 7.61 -8.33 -13.07
N ILE A 21 8.32 -8.79 -12.04
CA ILE A 21 9.76 -8.61 -11.91
C ILE A 21 10.47 -9.53 -12.92
N LEU A 22 11.26 -8.95 -13.82
CA LEU A 22 12.00 -9.69 -14.86
C LEU A 22 13.44 -9.97 -14.43
N GLU A 23 14.14 -8.93 -14.00
CA GLU A 23 15.57 -8.98 -13.67
C GLU A 23 15.91 -7.99 -12.57
N GLN A 24 16.82 -8.37 -11.66
CA GLN A 24 17.36 -7.49 -10.64
C GLN A 24 18.58 -6.73 -11.20
N LEU A 25 18.51 -5.39 -11.24
CA LEU A 25 19.53 -4.54 -11.85
C LEU A 25 20.64 -4.10 -10.87
N THR A 26 20.37 -4.16 -9.57
CA THR A 26 21.35 -3.80 -8.52
C THR A 26 21.36 -4.83 -7.41
N PRO A 27 22.49 -5.04 -6.71
CA PRO A 27 22.47 -5.80 -5.46
C PRO A 27 21.54 -5.15 -4.42
N THR A 28 21.07 -5.94 -3.48
CA THR A 28 20.30 -5.45 -2.33
C THR A 28 21.20 -4.63 -1.41
N VAL A 29 20.78 -3.41 -1.06
CA VAL A 29 21.50 -2.55 -0.12
C VAL A 29 20.70 -2.38 1.17
N GLU A 30 21.35 -2.61 2.31
CA GLU A 30 20.78 -2.40 3.64
C GLU A 30 20.78 -0.92 4.02
N CYS A 31 19.60 -0.41 4.35
CA CYS A 31 19.38 0.88 4.99
C CYS A 31 19.38 0.68 6.51
N LYS A 32 20.44 1.16 7.17
CA LYS A 32 20.62 1.07 8.62
C LYS A 32 19.59 1.91 9.37
N ILE A 33 19.35 1.54 10.64
CA ILE A 33 18.52 2.30 11.57
C ILE A 33 19.15 3.69 11.82
N ARG A 34 18.32 4.74 11.77
CA ARG A 34 18.71 6.13 11.95
C ARG A 34 17.63 6.88 12.74
N GLU A 35 17.74 6.91 14.06
CA GLU A 35 16.70 7.49 14.91
C GLU A 35 16.73 9.03 14.97
N GLN A 36 17.88 9.65 14.70
CA GLN A 36 18.08 11.10 14.88
C GLN A 36 18.78 11.76 13.69
N THR A 37 19.38 10.99 12.79
CA THR A 37 20.19 11.49 11.68
C THR A 37 19.58 11.11 10.34
N ARG A 38 20.05 11.79 9.29
CA ARG A 38 19.80 11.43 7.90
C ARG A 38 20.94 10.54 7.41
N ASP A 39 20.63 9.61 6.51
CA ASP A 39 21.62 8.81 5.80
C ASP A 39 21.22 8.68 4.32
N ASN A 40 22.19 8.32 3.48
CA ASN A 40 22.02 8.17 2.05
C ASN A 40 22.48 6.78 1.62
N VAL A 41 21.69 6.13 0.78
CA VAL A 41 22.05 4.89 0.09
C VAL A 41 22.08 5.16 -1.40
N GLU A 42 23.16 4.70 -2.06
CA GLU A 42 23.36 4.86 -3.49
C GLU A 42 23.27 3.51 -4.21
N LEU A 43 22.48 3.48 -5.27
CA LEU A 43 22.23 2.33 -6.14
C LEU A 43 22.72 2.69 -7.54
N LYS A 44 23.75 1.97 -8.01
CA LYS A 44 24.33 2.17 -9.33
C LYS A 44 23.72 1.19 -10.34
N VAL A 45 22.95 1.72 -11.29
CA VAL A 45 22.32 0.94 -12.37
C VAL A 45 23.14 1.12 -13.65
N VAL A 46 23.67 0.02 -14.18
CA VAL A 46 24.33 -0.01 -15.50
C VAL A 46 23.54 -0.93 -16.41
N LEU A 47 22.97 -0.40 -17.48
CA LEU A 47 22.15 -1.18 -18.40
C LEU A 47 23.03 -1.97 -19.37
N THR A 48 22.70 -3.25 -19.55
CA THR A 48 23.26 -4.06 -20.64
C THR A 48 22.71 -3.57 -21.99
N PRO A 49 23.41 -3.84 -23.12
CA PRO A 49 22.91 -3.47 -24.45
C PRO A 49 21.49 -3.98 -24.73
N THR A 50 21.22 -5.24 -24.35
CA THR A 50 19.91 -5.88 -24.51
C THR A 50 18.82 -5.18 -23.70
N VAL A 51 19.07 -4.90 -22.41
CA VAL A 51 18.09 -4.24 -21.54
C VAL A 51 17.84 -2.80 -22.01
N ALA A 52 18.88 -2.06 -22.38
CA ALA A 52 18.75 -0.71 -22.90
C ALA A 52 17.89 -0.64 -24.16
N SER A 53 18.12 -1.54 -25.13
CA SER A 53 17.32 -1.63 -26.35
C SER A 53 15.87 -1.98 -26.05
N ARG A 54 15.62 -2.97 -25.18
CA ARG A 54 14.27 -3.37 -24.79
C ARG A 54 13.51 -2.24 -24.08
N LEU A 55 14.16 -1.52 -23.18
CA LEU A 55 13.58 -0.39 -22.44
C LEU A 55 13.28 0.84 -23.33
N GLN A 56 13.92 0.92 -24.50
CA GLN A 56 13.59 1.91 -25.53
C GLN A 56 12.44 1.46 -26.43
N ALA A 57 12.36 0.16 -26.73
CA ALA A 57 11.35 -0.41 -27.62
C ALA A 57 9.99 -0.62 -26.95
N ASP A 58 9.98 -1.11 -25.71
CA ASP A 58 8.75 -1.46 -24.98
C ASP A 58 8.37 -0.36 -23.97
N PRO A 59 7.24 0.35 -24.16
CA PRO A 59 6.76 1.35 -23.21
C PRO A 59 6.22 0.76 -21.90
N ASN A 60 6.03 -0.55 -21.79
CA ASN A 60 5.59 -1.23 -20.58
C ASN A 60 6.77 -1.76 -19.75
N LEU A 61 7.99 -1.76 -20.29
CA LEU A 61 9.18 -2.01 -19.47
C LEU A 61 9.50 -0.80 -18.60
N ARG A 62 9.77 -1.07 -17.33
CA ARG A 62 10.03 -0.06 -16.30
C ARG A 62 11.23 -0.44 -15.44
N VAL A 63 12.00 0.57 -15.07
CA VAL A 63 13.04 0.48 -14.04
C VAL A 63 12.44 1.03 -12.76
N MET A 64 12.25 0.16 -11.78
CA MET A 64 11.52 0.49 -10.55
C MET A 64 12.39 0.21 -9.32
N VAL A 65 12.31 1.11 -8.34
CA VAL A 65 12.97 0.94 -7.03
C VAL A 65 12.01 0.22 -6.09
N TYR A 66 12.47 -0.88 -5.52
CA TYR A 66 11.76 -1.65 -4.52
C TYR A 66 12.44 -1.48 -3.16
N CYS A 67 11.63 -1.39 -2.11
CA CYS A 67 12.11 -1.30 -0.75
C CYS A 67 11.22 -2.17 0.15
N ALA A 68 11.82 -2.89 1.09
CA ALA A 68 11.14 -3.67 2.11
C ALA A 68 11.68 -3.30 3.50
N ALA A 69 10.80 -3.28 4.49
CA ALA A 69 11.23 -3.25 5.89
C ALA A 69 11.77 -4.62 6.29
N ASP A 70 12.78 -4.63 7.15
CA ASP A 70 13.25 -5.86 7.79
C ASP A 70 12.14 -6.45 8.65
N SER A 71 11.65 -7.61 8.25
CA SER A 71 10.59 -8.34 8.95
C SER A 71 11.16 -9.28 10.02
N GLY A 72 12.48 -9.50 10.06
CA GLY A 72 13.10 -10.53 10.91
C GLY A 72 12.68 -11.96 10.59
N LEU A 73 11.93 -12.16 9.49
CA LEU A 73 11.45 -13.45 9.02
C LEU A 73 12.42 -14.06 8.00
N ASN A 74 12.32 -15.37 7.84
CA ASN A 74 13.22 -16.19 7.01
C ASN A 74 13.20 -15.71 5.54
N GLN A 75 14.31 -15.94 4.83
CA GLN A 75 14.52 -15.59 3.40
C GLN A 75 13.47 -16.14 2.40
N TYR A 76 12.61 -17.07 2.84
CA TYR A 76 11.53 -17.65 2.03
C TYR A 76 10.22 -16.85 2.11
N THR A 77 10.13 -15.89 3.03
CA THR A 77 8.91 -15.09 3.22
C THR A 77 8.89 -13.95 2.21
N LYS A 78 7.79 -13.82 1.46
CA LYS A 78 7.59 -12.67 0.57
C LYS A 78 7.35 -11.41 1.38
N SER A 79 8.14 -10.38 1.14
CA SER A 79 8.07 -9.07 1.80
C SER A 79 7.06 -8.15 1.14
N ASP A 80 6.38 -7.35 1.96
CA ASP A 80 5.60 -6.22 1.50
C ASP A 80 6.50 -5.06 1.07
N ILE A 81 6.08 -4.32 0.04
CA ILE A 81 6.75 -3.09 -0.34
C ILE A 81 6.51 -2.06 0.77
N ALA A 82 7.58 -1.47 1.28
CA ALA A 82 7.55 -0.46 2.32
C ALA A 82 8.82 0.40 2.26
N PHE A 83 8.64 1.71 2.20
CA PHE A 83 9.73 2.68 2.30
C PHE A 83 9.78 3.31 3.70
N PRO A 84 10.94 3.85 4.10
CA PRO A 84 11.05 4.74 5.25
C PRO A 84 10.02 5.88 5.20
N HIS A 85 9.52 6.33 6.37
CA HIS A 85 8.51 7.38 6.42
C HIS A 85 9.02 8.75 5.96
N GLN A 86 10.28 9.06 6.26
CA GLN A 86 10.99 10.21 5.72
C GLN A 86 11.99 9.67 4.70
N VAL A 87 11.60 9.76 3.42
CA VAL A 87 12.38 9.27 2.30
C VAL A 87 12.30 10.27 1.15
N GLU A 88 13.42 10.48 0.49
CA GLU A 88 13.57 11.26 -0.74
C GLU A 88 14.36 10.41 -1.73
N LEU A 89 13.94 10.40 -2.98
CA LEU A 89 14.57 9.61 -4.03
C LEU A 89 15.03 10.53 -5.15
N LYS A 90 16.31 10.40 -5.55
CA LYS A 90 16.88 11.09 -6.70
C LYS A 90 17.46 10.09 -7.68
N ALA A 91 17.30 10.35 -8.97
CA ALA A 91 17.90 9.57 -10.03
C ALA A 91 18.67 10.52 -10.95
N ASN A 92 19.98 10.31 -11.09
CA ASN A 92 20.87 11.17 -11.86
C ASN A 92 20.80 12.66 -11.46
N LEU A 93 20.68 12.92 -10.16
CA LEU A 93 20.50 14.25 -9.52
C LEU A 93 19.10 14.85 -9.63
N ASP A 94 18.22 14.28 -10.46
CA ASP A 94 16.84 14.73 -10.59
C ASP A 94 15.98 14.13 -9.48
N GLU A 95 15.09 14.95 -8.90
CA GLU A 95 14.16 14.53 -7.86
C GLU A 95 13.02 13.67 -8.45
N VAL A 96 12.83 12.48 -7.90
CA VAL A 96 11.80 11.54 -8.33
C VAL A 96 10.53 11.80 -7.54
N LYS A 97 9.53 12.42 -8.19
CA LYS A 97 8.21 12.64 -7.61
C LYS A 97 7.38 11.35 -7.59
N ALA A 98 7.62 10.49 -6.61
CA ALA A 98 6.86 9.26 -6.39
C ALA A 98 6.16 9.27 -5.03
N ASN A 99 4.94 8.71 -4.96
CA ASN A 99 4.30 8.47 -3.68
C ASN A 99 4.90 7.21 -3.03
N LEU A 100 5.88 7.41 -2.16
CA LEU A 100 6.56 6.34 -1.43
C LEU A 100 5.84 5.98 -0.12
N LYS A 101 4.87 6.81 0.30
CA LYS A 101 4.08 6.60 1.51
C LYS A 101 2.80 5.84 1.16
N GLY A 102 2.72 4.60 1.62
CA GLY A 102 1.46 3.84 1.62
C GLY A 102 0.47 4.39 2.66
N LEU A 103 -0.65 3.71 2.81
CA LEU A 103 -1.61 3.98 3.88
C LEU A 103 -0.92 3.77 5.24
N LYS A 104 -1.13 4.73 6.15
CA LYS A 104 -0.58 4.67 7.51
C LYS A 104 -1.00 3.35 8.18
N ASN A 105 -0.05 2.68 8.82
CA ASN A 105 -0.24 1.41 9.53
C ASN A 105 -0.67 0.20 8.66
N LYS A 106 -0.62 0.29 7.32
CA LYS A 106 -0.88 -0.85 6.42
C LYS A 106 0.31 -1.07 5.48
N PRO A 107 1.37 -1.80 5.92
CA PRO A 107 2.46 -2.20 5.04
C PRO A 107 1.93 -2.92 3.79
N GLY A 108 2.60 -2.75 2.65
CA GLY A 108 2.17 -3.35 1.38
C GLY A 108 1.17 -2.52 0.58
N THR A 109 0.68 -1.41 1.12
CA THR A 109 -0.21 -0.46 0.41
C THR A 109 0.53 0.62 -0.38
N THR A 110 1.86 0.49 -0.53
CA THR A 110 2.68 1.38 -1.36
C THR A 110 3.17 0.63 -2.60
N ARG A 111 3.35 1.36 -3.69
CA ARG A 111 3.85 0.82 -4.95
C ARG A 111 5.37 1.04 -5.07
N PRO A 112 6.08 0.27 -5.90
CA PRO A 112 7.49 0.54 -6.16
C PRO A 112 7.63 1.90 -6.88
N ALA A 113 8.79 2.54 -6.75
CA ALA A 113 9.01 3.87 -7.31
C ALA A 113 9.47 3.79 -8.77
N ASP A 114 8.77 4.44 -9.68
CA ASP A 114 9.17 4.50 -11.09
C ASP A 114 10.27 5.53 -11.31
N VAL A 115 11.44 5.06 -11.74
CA VAL A 115 12.58 5.90 -12.09
C VAL A 115 12.89 5.88 -13.59
N THR A 116 12.09 5.18 -14.40
CA THR A 116 12.37 4.89 -15.81
C THR A 116 12.70 6.13 -16.63
N ASN A 117 11.97 7.23 -16.40
CA ASN A 117 12.14 8.49 -17.14
C ASN A 117 13.39 9.28 -16.72
N TYR A 118 13.98 8.95 -15.58
CA TYR A 118 15.19 9.59 -15.05
C TYR A 118 16.46 8.78 -15.37
N ILE A 119 16.31 7.55 -15.89
CA ILE A 119 17.42 6.68 -16.28
C ILE A 119 17.85 6.99 -17.71
N ARG A 120 19.14 7.24 -17.90
CA ARG A 120 19.76 7.31 -19.23
C ARG A 120 19.83 5.91 -19.81
N LYS A 121 19.03 5.66 -20.85
CA LYS A 121 18.88 4.36 -21.53
C LYS A 121 20.06 4.03 -22.46
N LYS A 122 21.29 4.44 -22.13
CA LYS A 122 22.49 4.16 -22.93
C LYS A 122 23.23 2.96 -22.33
N PRO A 123 23.61 1.95 -23.15
CA PRO A 123 24.39 0.81 -22.67
C PRO A 123 25.68 1.24 -22.00
N GLY A 124 26.02 0.64 -20.86
CA GLY A 124 27.26 0.94 -20.12
C GLY A 124 27.28 2.29 -19.40
N TYR A 125 26.25 3.14 -19.55
CA TYR A 125 26.17 4.40 -18.81
C TYR A 125 25.82 4.13 -17.33
N PRO A 126 26.61 4.65 -16.37
CA PRO A 126 26.31 4.50 -14.96
C PRO A 126 25.21 5.48 -14.53
N ASN A 127 24.04 4.95 -14.20
CA ASN A 127 22.96 5.72 -13.61
C ASN A 127 23.01 5.62 -12.08
N HIS A 128 22.91 6.76 -11.41
CA HIS A 128 23.05 6.85 -9.96
C HIS A 128 21.70 7.19 -9.32
N ILE A 129 21.15 6.25 -8.56
CA ILE A 129 19.93 6.46 -7.79
C ILE A 129 20.32 6.63 -6.32
N VAL A 130 19.99 7.77 -5.74
CA VAL A 130 20.28 8.09 -4.34
C VAL A 130 18.97 8.12 -3.57
N MET A 131 18.83 7.22 -2.60
CA MET A 131 17.76 7.25 -1.63
C MET A 131 18.26 7.87 -0.33
N THR A 132 17.72 9.02 0.01
CA THR A 132 17.93 9.68 1.29
C THR A 132 16.82 9.26 2.24
N TYR A 133 17.16 8.88 3.46
CA TYR A 133 16.16 8.58 4.49
C TYR A 133 16.57 9.10 5.87
N ALA A 134 15.60 9.27 6.76
CA ALA A 134 15.80 9.75 8.12
C ALA A 134 14.76 9.16 9.09
N LEU A 135 15.06 9.26 10.39
CA LEU A 135 14.15 8.90 11.50
C LEU A 135 13.55 7.48 11.37
N THR A 136 14.37 6.52 10.91
CA THR A 136 13.98 5.11 10.78
C THR A 136 14.26 4.34 12.07
N GLN A 137 13.27 3.60 12.54
CA GLN A 137 13.37 2.70 13.72
C GLN A 137 13.60 1.24 13.33
N LYS A 138 13.51 0.92 12.03
CA LYS A 138 13.71 -0.41 11.46
C LYS A 138 14.73 -0.34 10.35
N ARG A 139 15.41 -1.46 10.10
CA ARG A 139 16.23 -1.63 8.91
C ARG A 139 15.32 -1.75 7.70
N PHE A 140 15.78 -1.26 6.57
CA PHE A 140 15.12 -1.45 5.28
C PHE A 140 16.12 -2.02 4.30
N PHE A 141 15.63 -2.59 3.22
CA PHE A 141 16.46 -3.09 2.16
C PHE A 141 15.92 -2.57 0.84
N VAL A 142 16.80 -2.00 0.03
CA VAL A 142 16.44 -1.37 -1.23
C VAL A 142 17.21 -2.00 -2.38
N LEU A 143 16.53 -2.15 -3.51
CA LEU A 143 17.11 -2.61 -4.77
C LEU A 143 16.33 -2.05 -5.96
N VAL A 144 16.91 -2.19 -7.15
CA VAL A 144 16.29 -1.77 -8.41
C VAL A 144 16.04 -2.99 -9.28
N ASN A 145 14.82 -3.10 -9.78
CA ASN A 145 14.40 -4.18 -10.67
C ASN A 145 13.96 -3.62 -12.03
N LEU A 146 14.24 -4.38 -13.08
CA LEU A 146 13.54 -4.27 -14.35
C LEU A 146 12.23 -5.03 -14.24
N VAL A 147 11.12 -4.37 -14.56
CA VAL A 147 9.78 -4.94 -14.44
C VAL A 147 8.99 -4.75 -15.73
N GLN A 148 8.10 -5.69 -16.01
CA GLN A 148 7.03 -5.55 -16.99
C GLN A 148 5.81 -4.94 -16.28
N ARG A 149 5.34 -3.78 -16.72
CA ARG A 149 4.05 -3.21 -16.32
C ARG A 149 2.93 -3.88 -17.12
N HIS A 150 1.85 -4.22 -16.43
CA HIS A 150 0.60 -4.66 -17.03
C HIS A 150 -0.45 -3.57 -16.82
N PRO A 151 -0.81 -2.80 -17.87
CA PRO A 151 -1.87 -1.79 -17.81
C PRO A 151 -3.20 -2.38 -17.31
N VAL A 152 -4.03 -1.53 -16.69
CA VAL A 152 -5.32 -1.95 -16.16
C VAL A 152 -6.21 -2.51 -17.28
N GLU A 153 -6.14 -1.92 -18.47
CA GLU A 153 -6.91 -2.32 -19.63
C GLU A 153 -6.61 -3.78 -20.02
N ASP A 154 -5.33 -4.17 -20.03
CA ASP A 154 -4.90 -5.53 -20.33
C ASP A 154 -5.38 -6.53 -19.28
N LEU A 155 -5.34 -6.12 -17.99
CA LEU A 155 -5.84 -6.93 -16.89
C LEU A 155 -7.36 -7.12 -16.94
N VAL A 156 -8.11 -6.10 -17.34
CA VAL A 156 -9.56 -6.20 -17.55
C VAL A 156 -9.89 -7.13 -18.72
N LEU A 157 -9.15 -7.03 -19.83
CA LEU A 157 -9.30 -7.94 -20.96
C LEU A 157 -9.01 -9.39 -20.58
N GLU A 158 -7.96 -9.60 -19.79
CA GLU A 158 -7.65 -10.93 -19.27
C GLU A 158 -8.76 -11.45 -18.34
N LEU A 159 -9.29 -10.60 -17.46
CA LEU A 159 -10.39 -10.91 -16.56
C LEU A 159 -11.65 -11.37 -17.32
N LYS A 160 -11.99 -10.70 -18.44
CA LYS A 160 -13.11 -11.09 -19.31
C LYS A 160 -12.94 -12.46 -19.94
N ARG A 161 -11.71 -12.92 -20.15
CA ARG A 161 -11.38 -14.23 -20.72
C ARG A 161 -11.29 -15.36 -19.68
N ARG A 162 -11.18 -15.01 -18.40
CA ARG A 162 -11.08 -15.97 -17.29
C ARG A 162 -12.45 -16.58 -16.96
N LYS A 163 -12.49 -17.42 -15.92
CA LYS A 163 -13.74 -17.97 -15.39
C LYS A 163 -14.65 -16.84 -14.92
N THR A 164 -15.91 -16.94 -15.30
CA THR A 164 -16.98 -16.02 -14.93
C THR A 164 -17.94 -16.68 -13.95
N ILE A 165 -18.70 -15.86 -13.22
CA ILE A 165 -19.87 -16.33 -12.46
C ILE A 165 -21.00 -16.41 -13.47
N THR A 166 -21.48 -17.62 -13.75
CA THR A 166 -22.51 -17.81 -14.78
C THR A 166 -23.87 -17.34 -14.28
N LYS A 167 -24.74 -16.91 -15.20
CA LYS A 167 -26.10 -16.49 -14.89
C LYS A 167 -26.86 -17.57 -14.12
N GLU A 168 -26.75 -18.82 -14.56
CA GLU A 168 -27.43 -19.96 -13.96
C GLU A 168 -26.95 -20.23 -12.53
N GLN A 169 -25.67 -19.97 -12.25
CA GLN A 169 -25.12 -20.06 -10.90
C GLN A 169 -25.78 -19.00 -10.00
N VAL A 170 -25.84 -17.74 -10.45
CA VAL A 170 -26.46 -16.64 -9.67
C VAL A 170 -27.93 -16.92 -9.41
N LEU A 171 -28.69 -17.33 -10.43
CA LEU A 171 -30.11 -17.65 -10.29
C LEU A 171 -30.35 -18.82 -9.33
N ARG A 172 -29.50 -19.84 -9.37
CA ARG A 172 -29.58 -20.97 -8.42
C ARG A 172 -29.28 -20.53 -6.99
N GLU A 173 -28.26 -19.69 -6.79
CA GLU A 173 -27.92 -19.15 -5.47
C GLU A 173 -29.06 -18.29 -4.90
N MET A 174 -29.70 -17.45 -5.72
CA MET A 174 -30.88 -16.65 -5.32
C MET A 174 -32.06 -17.56 -4.96
N LYS A 175 -32.41 -18.51 -5.83
CA LYS A 175 -33.52 -19.44 -5.60
C LYS A 175 -33.32 -20.28 -4.32
N ASN A 176 -32.13 -20.83 -4.12
CA ASN A 176 -31.82 -21.60 -2.91
C ASN A 176 -31.95 -20.75 -1.63
N ARG A 177 -31.62 -19.46 -1.69
CA ARG A 177 -31.83 -18.52 -0.56
C ARG A 177 -33.30 -18.16 -0.36
N ALA A 178 -34.09 -18.12 -1.42
CA ALA A 178 -35.52 -17.83 -1.35
C ALA A 178 -36.36 -19.01 -0.85
N GLU A 179 -35.87 -20.24 -1.04
CA GLU A 179 -36.49 -21.47 -0.51
C GLU A 179 -36.14 -21.75 0.97
N ASP A 180 -35.29 -20.92 1.58
CA ASP A 180 -34.96 -21.01 3.01
C ASP A 180 -36.17 -20.63 3.87
N SER A 181 -36.72 -21.62 4.60
CA SER A 181 -37.93 -21.46 5.40
C SER A 181 -37.79 -20.45 6.54
N ASP A 182 -36.56 -20.13 6.94
CA ASP A 182 -36.28 -19.22 8.05
C ASP A 182 -36.20 -17.75 7.58
N ILE A 183 -36.24 -17.49 6.26
CA ILE A 183 -36.01 -16.16 5.69
C ILE A 183 -37.15 -15.80 4.72
N VAL A 184 -37.90 -14.74 5.03
CA VAL A 184 -38.85 -14.15 4.06
C VAL A 184 -38.04 -13.35 3.02
N ALA A 185 -37.85 -13.95 1.85
CA ALA A 185 -37.17 -13.28 0.74
C ALA A 185 -38.08 -12.21 0.10
N THR A 186 -37.64 -10.96 0.15
CA THR A 186 -38.30 -9.82 -0.50
C THR A 186 -37.52 -9.39 -1.74
N SER A 187 -38.19 -8.68 -2.65
CA SER A 187 -37.50 -8.09 -3.80
C SER A 187 -36.46 -7.07 -3.35
N THR A 188 -35.36 -6.96 -4.09
CA THR A 188 -34.23 -6.09 -3.76
C THR A 188 -33.98 -5.12 -4.90
N VAL A 189 -33.82 -3.84 -4.58
CA VAL A 189 -33.37 -2.83 -5.54
C VAL A 189 -31.84 -2.91 -5.67
N MET A 190 -31.35 -3.11 -6.89
CA MET A 190 -29.92 -3.18 -7.21
C MET A 190 -29.51 -1.99 -8.08
N SER A 191 -28.39 -1.36 -7.73
CA SER A 191 -27.81 -0.29 -8.53
C SER A 191 -26.99 -0.85 -9.69
N LEU A 192 -27.17 -0.28 -10.88
CA LEU A 192 -26.32 -0.49 -12.06
C LEU A 192 -25.12 0.46 -12.11
N LYS A 193 -24.99 1.35 -11.11
CA LYS A 193 -23.83 2.22 -10.92
C LYS A 193 -22.77 1.54 -10.05
N CYS A 194 -21.51 1.78 -10.37
CA CYS A 194 -20.39 1.32 -9.60
C CYS A 194 -20.30 2.09 -8.28
N PRO A 195 -20.14 1.41 -7.12
CA PRO A 195 -19.98 2.09 -5.84
C PRO A 195 -18.69 2.91 -5.71
N LEU A 196 -17.71 2.69 -6.60
CA LEU A 196 -16.42 3.40 -6.58
C LEU A 196 -16.41 4.65 -7.46
N SER A 197 -16.83 4.52 -8.73
CA SER A 197 -16.80 5.61 -9.69
C SER A 197 -18.10 6.40 -9.77
N THR A 198 -19.19 5.87 -9.20
CA THR A 198 -20.58 6.34 -9.35
C THR A 198 -21.11 6.40 -10.79
N LEU A 199 -20.29 5.94 -11.74
CA LEU A 199 -20.65 5.75 -13.15
C LEU A 199 -21.36 4.42 -13.37
N ARG A 200 -22.06 4.27 -14.49
CA ARG A 200 -22.64 2.98 -14.91
C ARG A 200 -21.52 1.94 -15.02
N ILE A 201 -21.78 0.74 -14.51
CA ILE A 201 -20.83 -0.37 -14.59
C ILE A 201 -20.67 -0.79 -16.05
N GLU A 202 -19.43 -0.92 -16.52
CA GLU A 202 -19.13 -1.46 -17.85
C GLU A 202 -18.72 -2.93 -17.80
N VAL A 203 -17.94 -3.30 -16.78
CA VAL A 203 -17.50 -4.68 -16.56
C VAL A 203 -17.90 -5.12 -15.15
N PRO A 204 -19.07 -5.76 -14.98
CA PRO A 204 -19.57 -6.13 -13.67
C PRO A 204 -18.72 -7.23 -13.06
N CYS A 205 -18.08 -6.91 -11.93
CA CYS A 205 -17.17 -7.81 -11.25
C CYS A 205 -17.63 -8.07 -9.81
N ARG A 206 -17.44 -9.32 -9.38
CA ARG A 206 -17.48 -9.75 -7.98
C ARG A 206 -16.26 -10.61 -7.68
N THR A 207 -16.04 -10.84 -6.39
CA THR A 207 -15.03 -11.79 -5.92
C THR A 207 -15.71 -13.12 -5.64
N VAL A 208 -15.00 -14.26 -5.78
CA VAL A 208 -15.57 -15.59 -5.47
C VAL A 208 -16.04 -15.76 -4.02
N VAL A 209 -15.60 -14.90 -3.10
CA VAL A 209 -15.97 -14.92 -1.68
C VAL A 209 -17.14 -13.97 -1.35
N CYS A 210 -17.61 -13.20 -2.35
CA CYS A 210 -18.75 -12.32 -2.20
C CYS A 210 -20.03 -13.13 -1.99
N THR A 211 -20.89 -12.65 -1.10
CA THR A 211 -22.21 -13.23 -0.81
C THR A 211 -23.35 -12.27 -1.15
N HIS A 212 -23.03 -11.19 -1.87
CA HIS A 212 -23.95 -10.15 -2.35
C HIS A 212 -23.98 -10.19 -3.87
N ASN A 213 -25.07 -9.73 -4.47
CA ASN A 213 -25.21 -9.70 -5.93
C ASN A 213 -24.80 -8.35 -6.55
N GLN A 214 -24.72 -7.28 -5.75
CA GLN A 214 -24.25 -5.97 -6.21
C GLN A 214 -22.84 -6.07 -6.76
N CYS A 215 -22.65 -5.66 -8.01
CA CYS A 215 -21.34 -5.65 -8.66
C CYS A 215 -20.64 -4.29 -8.50
N PHE A 216 -19.34 -4.29 -8.74
CA PHE A 216 -18.55 -3.09 -8.98
C PHE A 216 -17.87 -3.19 -10.35
N ASP A 217 -17.46 -2.05 -10.89
CA ASP A 217 -16.77 -2.00 -12.18
C ASP A 217 -15.31 -2.46 -12.05
N ALA A 218 -14.90 -3.40 -12.91
CA ALA A 218 -13.56 -3.99 -12.86
C ALA A 218 -12.46 -2.96 -13.10
N SER A 219 -12.63 -2.07 -14.09
CA SER A 219 -11.64 -1.05 -14.45
C SER A 219 -11.43 -0.09 -13.28
N SER A 220 -12.52 0.44 -12.73
CA SER A 220 -12.52 1.35 -11.58
C SER A 220 -11.85 0.71 -10.36
N PHE A 221 -12.15 -0.57 -10.09
CA PHE A 221 -11.54 -1.30 -8.99
C PHE A 221 -10.03 -1.49 -9.19
N LEU A 222 -9.60 -1.94 -10.37
CA LEU A 222 -8.18 -2.17 -10.65
C LEU A 222 -7.36 -0.87 -10.66
N GLN A 223 -7.91 0.24 -11.15
CA GLN A 223 -7.27 1.56 -11.06
C GLN A 223 -7.04 1.98 -9.60
N LEU A 224 -8.05 1.77 -8.73
CA LEU A 224 -7.91 2.02 -7.29
C LEU A 224 -6.80 1.14 -6.69
N GLN A 225 -6.77 -0.15 -7.04
CA GLN A 225 -5.74 -1.08 -6.54
C GLN A 225 -4.33 -0.76 -7.08
N GLU A 226 -4.18 -0.23 -8.30
CA GLU A 226 -2.89 0.21 -8.84
C GLU A 226 -2.34 1.41 -8.06
N GLN A 227 -3.23 2.31 -7.63
CA GLN A 227 -2.87 3.48 -6.82
C GLN A 227 -2.52 3.11 -5.38
N ALA A 228 -3.37 2.31 -4.73
CA ALA A 228 -3.26 1.90 -3.34
C ALA A 228 -3.80 0.47 -3.17
N PRO A 229 -2.95 -0.57 -3.22
CA PRO A 229 -3.38 -1.95 -3.19
C PRO A 229 -3.87 -2.33 -1.79
N THR A 230 -5.18 -2.25 -1.59
CA THR A 230 -5.88 -2.64 -0.36
C THR A 230 -6.57 -4.00 -0.49
N TRP A 231 -6.92 -4.39 -1.72
CA TRP A 231 -7.53 -5.66 -2.09
C TRP A 231 -8.70 -6.05 -1.17
N SER A 232 -9.64 -5.13 -1.02
CA SER A 232 -10.88 -5.30 -0.26
C SER A 232 -12.08 -4.98 -1.13
N CYS A 233 -13.10 -5.84 -1.11
CA CYS A 233 -14.32 -5.65 -1.89
C CYS A 233 -15.03 -4.35 -1.47
N PRO A 234 -15.37 -3.45 -2.41
CA PRO A 234 -15.99 -2.16 -2.06
C PRO A 234 -17.43 -2.29 -1.54
N VAL A 235 -18.07 -3.44 -1.70
CA VAL A 235 -19.45 -3.68 -1.26
C VAL A 235 -19.50 -4.33 0.11
N CYS A 236 -18.72 -5.40 0.34
CA CYS A 236 -18.77 -6.17 1.59
C CYS A 236 -17.48 -6.15 2.41
N SER A 237 -16.47 -5.38 2.00
CA SER A 237 -15.16 -5.23 2.66
C SER A 237 -14.34 -6.52 2.84
N LYS A 238 -14.80 -7.67 2.32
CA LYS A 238 -14.05 -8.93 2.34
C LYS A 238 -12.74 -8.80 1.58
N ALA A 239 -11.67 -9.38 2.13
CA ALA A 239 -10.36 -9.43 1.47
C ALA A 239 -10.43 -10.26 0.18
N THR A 240 -9.70 -9.84 -0.84
CA THR A 240 -9.72 -10.42 -2.19
C THR A 240 -8.33 -10.38 -2.83
N SER A 241 -8.21 -10.87 -4.05
CA SER A 241 -7.03 -10.77 -4.91
C SER A 241 -7.48 -10.71 -6.38
N TYR A 242 -6.58 -10.33 -7.29
CA TYR A 242 -6.87 -10.29 -8.72
C TYR A 242 -7.34 -11.63 -9.28
N GLU A 243 -6.78 -12.74 -8.79
CA GLU A 243 -7.11 -14.10 -9.22
C GLU A 243 -8.52 -14.52 -8.79
N SER A 244 -9.03 -13.90 -7.72
CA SER A 244 -10.37 -14.17 -7.17
C SER A 244 -11.47 -13.31 -7.80
N LEU A 245 -11.11 -12.34 -8.63
CA LEU A 245 -12.07 -11.52 -9.37
C LEU A 245 -12.68 -12.35 -10.50
N GLN A 246 -13.99 -12.20 -10.70
CA GLN A 246 -14.74 -12.83 -11.77
C GLN A 246 -15.79 -11.87 -12.33
N VAL A 247 -16.04 -11.95 -13.63
CA VAL A 247 -17.13 -11.21 -14.27
C VAL A 247 -18.45 -11.90 -13.95
N ASP A 248 -19.47 -11.12 -13.59
CA ASP A 248 -20.81 -11.60 -13.29
C ASP A 248 -21.70 -11.52 -14.52
N GLN A 249 -22.04 -12.67 -15.10
CA GLN A 249 -22.85 -12.73 -16.32
C GLN A 249 -24.33 -12.34 -16.10
N TYR A 250 -24.85 -12.52 -14.88
CA TYR A 250 -26.23 -12.12 -14.59
C TYR A 250 -26.38 -10.61 -14.62
N VAL A 251 -25.47 -9.88 -13.98
CA VAL A 251 -25.47 -8.40 -14.03
C VAL A 251 -25.02 -7.88 -15.39
N ASP A 252 -24.11 -8.57 -16.07
CA ASP A 252 -23.70 -8.23 -17.44
C ASP A 252 -24.89 -8.29 -18.40
N ASP A 253 -25.71 -9.34 -18.33
CA ASP A 253 -26.94 -9.46 -19.11
C ASP A 253 -27.92 -8.31 -18.83
N ILE A 254 -28.09 -7.92 -17.56
CA ILE A 254 -28.96 -6.79 -17.18
C ILE A 254 -28.44 -5.48 -17.77
N LEU A 255 -27.12 -5.24 -17.69
CA LEU A 255 -26.49 -4.03 -18.21
C LEU A 255 -26.67 -3.90 -19.72
N HIS A 256 -26.60 -5.00 -20.46
CA HIS A 256 -26.83 -5.05 -21.91
C HIS A 256 -28.33 -5.01 -22.29
N SER A 257 -29.22 -5.40 -21.38
CA SER A 257 -30.67 -5.44 -21.61
C SER A 257 -31.40 -4.16 -21.17
N THR A 258 -30.68 -3.18 -20.60
CA THR A 258 -31.26 -1.93 -20.10
C THR A 258 -30.66 -0.71 -20.80
N SER A 259 -31.45 0.37 -20.92
CA SER A 259 -30.97 1.65 -21.45
C SER A 259 -29.83 2.20 -20.57
N PRO A 260 -28.85 2.95 -21.14
CA PRO A 260 -27.82 3.63 -20.37
C PRO A 260 -28.35 4.54 -19.24
N ASP A 261 -29.55 5.10 -19.40
CA ASP A 261 -30.20 5.99 -18.41
C ASP A 261 -30.80 5.26 -17.21
N VAL A 262 -30.99 3.94 -17.29
CA VAL A 262 -31.55 3.14 -16.18
C VAL A 262 -30.45 2.92 -15.14
N GLU A 263 -30.62 3.52 -13.96
CA GLU A 263 -29.60 3.44 -12.91
C GLU A 263 -29.81 2.28 -11.93
N GLN A 264 -31.02 1.74 -11.84
CA GLN A 264 -31.40 0.73 -10.86
C GLN A 264 -32.40 -0.27 -11.45
N VAL A 265 -32.42 -1.49 -10.91
CA VAL A 265 -33.38 -2.55 -11.25
C VAL A 265 -33.93 -3.18 -9.99
N ILE A 266 -35.16 -3.68 -10.05
CA ILE A 266 -35.77 -4.48 -8.99
C ILE A 266 -35.52 -5.95 -9.31
N ILE A 267 -34.96 -6.69 -8.36
CA ILE A 267 -34.65 -8.12 -8.47
C ILE A 267 -35.54 -8.89 -7.51
N GLU A 268 -36.35 -9.78 -8.06
CA GLU A 268 -37.20 -10.69 -7.32
C GLU A 268 -36.38 -11.84 -6.69
N PRO A 269 -36.89 -12.49 -5.64
CA PRO A 269 -36.21 -13.63 -4.99
C PRO A 269 -35.87 -14.80 -5.92
N ASP A 270 -36.64 -14.99 -6.99
CA ASP A 270 -36.39 -16.01 -8.02
C ASP A 270 -35.33 -15.60 -9.05
N GLY A 271 -34.79 -14.38 -8.92
CA GLY A 271 -33.79 -13.79 -9.81
C GLY A 271 -34.36 -13.20 -11.09
N LYS A 272 -35.69 -13.09 -11.24
CA LYS A 272 -36.25 -12.23 -12.28
C LYS A 272 -35.98 -10.77 -11.93
N TRP A 273 -35.78 -9.94 -12.94
CA TRP A 273 -35.56 -8.51 -12.73
C TRP A 273 -36.50 -7.69 -13.60
N SER A 274 -36.81 -6.48 -13.13
CA SER A 274 -37.58 -5.48 -13.87
C SER A 274 -36.99 -4.08 -13.67
N SER A 275 -37.15 -3.21 -14.67
CA SER A 275 -36.85 -1.79 -14.50
C SER A 275 -37.94 -1.14 -13.64
N PRO A 276 -37.60 -0.23 -12.71
CA PRO A 276 -38.60 0.59 -12.04
C PRO A 276 -39.46 1.28 -13.09
N LYS A 277 -40.79 1.14 -12.99
CA LYS A 277 -41.70 1.89 -13.87
C LYS A 277 -41.55 3.36 -13.53
N GLU A 278 -41.43 4.23 -14.54
CA GLU A 278 -41.37 5.69 -14.36
C GLU A 278 -42.56 6.23 -13.54
N ASP A 279 -43.68 5.50 -13.49
CA ASP A 279 -44.89 5.87 -12.78
C ASP A 279 -44.86 5.59 -11.26
N GLU A 280 -43.98 4.73 -10.74
CA GLU A 280 -43.99 4.37 -9.31
C GLU A 280 -43.14 5.29 -8.42
N LEU A 281 -42.29 6.14 -9.03
CA LEU A 281 -41.56 7.20 -8.31
C LEU A 281 -42.44 8.40 -7.92
N LYS A 282 -43.69 8.45 -8.39
CA LYS A 282 -44.70 9.47 -8.01
C LYS A 282 -45.82 8.92 -7.11
N GLY A 283 -45.81 7.63 -6.78
CA GLY A 283 -46.96 6.94 -6.18
C GLY A 283 -46.92 6.72 -4.66
N ALA A 284 -45.87 7.15 -3.94
CA ALA A 284 -45.80 7.02 -2.49
C ALA A 284 -46.48 8.19 -1.72
N GLY A 285 -47.49 8.82 -2.35
CA GLY A 285 -48.46 9.67 -1.66
C GLY A 285 -49.65 8.82 -1.26
N GLY A 286 -49.82 8.62 0.05
CA GLY A 286 -50.74 7.66 0.63
C GLY A 286 -52.16 7.70 0.07
N VAL A 287 -52.67 6.52 -0.29
CA VAL A 287 -54.10 6.29 -0.45
C VAL A 287 -54.63 5.87 0.92
N THR A 288 -55.34 6.79 1.58
CA THR A 288 -56.37 6.44 2.57
C THR A 288 -57.74 6.81 2.00
N PRO A 289 -58.78 6.00 2.28
CA PRO A 289 -60.06 6.07 1.58
C PRO A 289 -60.88 7.27 2.07
N ALA A 290 -61.65 7.87 1.18
CA ALA A 290 -62.62 8.89 1.55
C ALA A 290 -63.75 8.26 2.38
N THR A 291 -63.80 8.62 3.66
CA THR A 291 -65.06 8.70 4.41
C THR A 291 -65.12 10.07 5.05
N GLU A 292 -66.20 10.77 4.74
CA GLU A 292 -66.65 12.03 5.33
C GLU A 292 -66.83 11.83 6.84
N ASP A 293 -66.31 12.75 7.66
CA ASP A 293 -66.92 13.30 8.88
C ASP A 293 -65.88 14.04 9.76
N GLU A 294 -66.16 15.34 9.92
CA GLU A 294 -65.94 16.31 11.02
C GLU A 294 -64.63 16.40 11.83
N ASP A 295 -64.02 17.59 11.73
CA ASP A 295 -63.46 18.45 12.78
C ASP A 295 -62.66 17.84 13.96
N GLU A 296 -61.31 17.86 13.86
CA GLU A 296 -60.44 18.21 15.00
C GLU A 296 -58.97 18.51 14.56
N LEU A 297 -58.52 19.75 14.83
CA LEU A 297 -57.19 20.28 15.22
C LEU A 297 -55.91 19.55 14.68
N ILE A 298 -54.84 20.21 14.21
CA ILE A 298 -53.87 21.02 14.98
C ILE A 298 -52.91 21.70 13.98
N GLU A 299 -52.63 22.99 14.20
CA GLU A 299 -51.58 23.77 13.53
C GLU A 299 -50.18 23.35 14.04
N ILE A 300 -49.34 22.78 13.17
CA ILE A 300 -47.92 22.53 13.46
C ILE A 300 -47.06 23.49 12.63
N LYS A 301 -46.42 24.42 13.34
CA LYS A 301 -45.39 25.32 12.86
C LYS A 301 -44.23 24.56 12.19
N GLU A 302 -43.79 25.06 11.03
CA GLU A 302 -42.51 24.72 10.42
C GLU A 302 -41.33 24.99 11.38
N PRO A 303 -40.34 24.08 11.44
CA PRO A 303 -38.99 24.44 11.80
C PRO A 303 -38.02 24.18 10.64
N GLY A 304 -37.56 25.27 10.03
CA GLY A 304 -36.15 25.54 9.72
C GLY A 304 -35.37 24.52 8.88
N ILE A 305 -35.37 24.72 7.56
CA ILE A 305 -34.33 24.19 6.66
C ILE A 305 -33.02 24.93 6.93
N VAL A 306 -31.99 24.18 7.33
CA VAL A 306 -30.62 24.67 7.43
C VAL A 306 -29.99 24.66 6.04
N HIS A 307 -29.85 25.85 5.43
CA HIS A 307 -29.03 26.05 4.24
C HIS A 307 -27.54 26.00 4.61
N VAL A 308 -26.80 25.00 4.13
CA VAL A 308 -25.33 25.04 4.10
C VAL A 308 -24.87 25.56 2.74
N LYS A 309 -24.08 26.63 2.84
CA LYS A 309 -23.56 27.53 1.82
C LYS A 309 -22.54 26.85 0.90
N GLN A 310 -22.80 26.87 -0.41
CA GLN A 310 -21.80 26.62 -1.46
C GLN A 310 -21.45 27.96 -2.11
N GLU A 311 -20.22 28.44 -1.90
CA GLU A 311 -19.71 29.66 -2.52
C GLU A 311 -19.34 29.40 -3.98
N SER A 312 -19.96 30.17 -4.87
CA SER A 312 -19.63 30.30 -6.29
C SER A 312 -18.65 31.45 -6.47
N LEU A 313 -17.55 31.19 -7.18
CA LEU A 313 -16.60 32.22 -7.59
C LEU A 313 -17.11 32.88 -8.88
N SER A 314 -17.45 34.15 -8.79
CA SER A 314 -17.80 35.02 -9.91
C SER A 314 -16.56 35.54 -10.65
N ALA A 315 -16.64 35.47 -11.97
CA ALA A 315 -15.69 36.05 -12.91
C ALA A 315 -15.80 37.59 -12.94
N SER A 316 -14.65 38.26 -13.05
CA SER A 316 -14.58 39.69 -13.42
C SER A 316 -13.45 39.92 -14.41
N GLY A 317 -13.78 40.64 -15.48
CA GLY A 317 -12.93 40.95 -16.62
C GLY A 317 -11.99 42.14 -16.46
N LEU A 318 -11.39 42.46 -17.61
CA LEU A 318 -10.21 43.28 -17.91
C LEU A 318 -10.31 44.78 -17.57
N SER A 319 -9.17 45.40 -17.26
CA SER A 319 -8.83 46.76 -17.72
C SER A 319 -7.32 47.02 -17.73
N LEU A 320 -6.86 47.75 -18.77
CA LEU A 320 -5.49 48.25 -18.99
C LEU A 320 -5.20 49.49 -18.12
N GLU A 321 -3.96 49.67 -17.65
CA GLU A 321 -3.01 50.70 -18.13
C GLU A 321 -1.77 50.91 -17.22
N ARG A 322 -0.61 51.00 -17.91
CA ARG A 322 0.60 51.83 -17.71
C ARG A 322 1.54 51.67 -16.49
N THR A 323 2.81 51.46 -16.86
CA THR A 323 4.06 51.67 -16.12
C THR A 323 4.36 53.15 -15.82
N PRO A 324 5.22 53.45 -14.82
CA PRO A 324 6.60 53.84 -15.16
C PRO A 324 7.69 53.24 -14.27
N ALA A 325 8.93 53.54 -14.65
CA ALA A 325 10.18 52.84 -14.39
C ALA A 325 11.02 53.38 -13.20
N GLN A 326 12.19 52.75 -13.05
CA GLN A 326 13.43 53.14 -12.32
C GLN A 326 13.55 52.61 -10.88
N SER A 327 14.67 52.08 -10.38
CA SER A 327 16.01 51.77 -10.89
C SER A 327 16.81 51.03 -9.79
N ARG A 328 17.82 50.25 -10.19
CA ARG A 328 19.14 50.03 -9.53
C ARG A 328 19.30 48.96 -8.41
N GLU A 329 20.07 47.94 -8.77
CA GLU A 329 20.83 46.92 -7.99
C GLU A 329 21.84 47.49 -6.96
N PRO A 330 22.70 46.69 -6.25
CA PRO A 330 22.58 45.34 -5.63
C PRO A 330 23.18 45.25 -4.19
N SER A 331 23.16 44.03 -3.63
CA SER A 331 24.19 43.40 -2.75
C SER A 331 24.12 43.45 -1.21
N ALA A 332 24.31 42.24 -0.66
CA ALA A 332 25.21 41.84 0.44
C ALA A 332 24.78 41.89 1.94
N THR A 333 24.72 40.66 2.49
CA THR A 333 25.35 40.15 3.73
C THR A 333 25.02 40.73 5.12
N SER A 334 24.88 39.75 6.05
CA SER A 334 25.34 39.75 7.45
C SER A 334 24.35 40.08 8.56
N SER A 335 24.05 39.03 9.33
CA SER A 335 24.31 38.91 10.77
C SER A 335 23.82 40.02 11.71
N ALA A 336 22.83 39.71 12.56
CA ALA A 336 22.93 39.93 14.01
C ALA A 336 21.73 39.35 14.76
N ALA A 337 22.04 38.75 15.90
CA ALA A 337 21.14 38.21 16.90
C ALA A 337 20.17 39.26 17.47
N ARG A 338 18.93 38.84 17.74
CA ARG A 338 18.10 39.43 18.80
C ARG A 338 17.39 38.32 19.59
N LEU A 339 17.80 38.18 20.85
CA LEU A 339 16.98 37.64 21.91
C LEU A 339 15.78 38.55 22.11
N SER A 340 14.57 37.99 22.06
CA SER A 340 13.38 38.63 22.60
C SER A 340 12.48 37.57 23.23
N THR A 341 12.50 37.59 24.55
CA THR A 341 11.56 36.97 25.46
C THR A 341 10.17 37.55 25.21
N ASN A 342 9.21 36.72 24.81
CA ASN A 342 7.79 36.98 25.08
C ASN A 342 7.03 35.65 25.15
N LYS A 343 6.84 35.19 26.39
CA LYS A 343 5.84 34.20 26.77
C LYS A 343 4.45 34.75 26.42
N ARG A 344 3.64 33.99 25.68
CA ARG A 344 2.18 34.02 25.79
C ARG A 344 1.66 32.59 26.00
N SER A 345 0.61 32.56 26.81
CA SER A 345 0.00 31.45 27.53
C SER A 345 -0.73 30.45 26.65
N ALA A 346 -0.72 29.19 27.11
CA ALA A 346 -1.42 28.06 26.52
C ALA A 346 -2.95 28.22 26.57
N ALA A 347 -3.62 27.72 25.54
CA ALA A 347 -5.07 27.71 25.37
C ALA A 347 -5.74 26.75 26.38
N GLN A 348 -6.84 27.24 26.98
CA GLN A 348 -7.79 26.44 27.74
C GLN A 348 -8.64 25.63 26.74
N VAL A 349 -8.61 24.31 26.86
CA VAL A 349 -9.54 23.40 26.18
C VAL A 349 -10.65 23.08 27.16
N ILE A 350 -11.89 23.33 26.75
CA ILE A 350 -13.12 23.00 27.46
C ILE A 350 -13.45 21.55 27.10
N ASP A 351 -13.47 20.68 28.12
CA ASP A 351 -13.92 19.29 28.02
C ASP A 351 -15.37 19.23 28.50
N LEU A 352 -16.26 18.73 27.63
CA LEU A 352 -17.68 18.53 27.87
C LEU A 352 -18.08 17.13 27.45
N THR A 353 -17.67 16.12 28.23
CA THR A 353 -18.42 14.86 28.34
C THR A 353 -18.37 14.37 29.77
N GLY A 354 -19.41 14.70 30.53
CA GLY A 354 -19.80 13.95 31.73
C GLY A 354 -20.87 12.91 31.38
N SER A 355 -20.97 11.92 32.26
CA SER A 355 -21.90 10.79 32.32
C SER A 355 -21.34 9.48 31.75
N ASP A 356 -21.45 8.32 32.39
CA ASP A 356 -21.68 7.88 33.78
C ASP A 356 -21.42 6.36 33.73
N ASP A 357 -21.11 5.79 34.88
CA ASP A 357 -21.28 4.38 35.27
C ASP A 357 -20.28 3.25 34.89
N ASP A 358 -20.13 2.41 35.93
CA ASP A 358 -19.60 1.04 36.04
C ASP A 358 -18.09 0.74 36.08
N GLY A 359 -17.68 0.12 37.20
CA GLY A 359 -16.82 -1.07 37.15
C GLY A 359 -15.48 -1.00 37.87
N ASP A 360 -15.39 -1.75 38.95
CA ASP A 360 -14.36 -1.83 39.98
C ASP A 360 -12.97 -2.41 39.54
N LEU A 361 -11.97 -2.15 40.40
CA LEU A 361 -10.65 -2.80 40.59
C LEU A 361 -9.49 -2.55 39.61
N SER A 362 -8.55 -1.70 40.02
CA SER A 362 -7.09 -1.94 39.83
C SER A 362 -6.20 -1.08 40.76
N PRO A 363 -5.01 -1.58 41.17
CA PRO A 363 -4.40 -1.23 42.46
C PRO A 363 -3.46 0.00 42.46
N VAL A 364 -3.37 0.58 43.66
CA VAL A 364 -2.58 1.77 44.05
C VAL A 364 -1.07 1.59 43.80
N ARG A 365 -0.43 2.57 43.14
CA ARG A 365 1.04 2.74 43.11
C ARG A 365 1.48 3.86 44.06
N PRO A 366 2.51 3.66 44.91
CA PRO A 366 2.96 4.70 45.84
C PRO A 366 3.84 5.77 45.16
N ALA A 367 3.84 6.95 45.80
CA ALA A 367 4.39 8.21 45.31
C ALA A 367 5.93 8.26 45.20
N LYS A 368 6.39 9.04 44.21
CA LYS A 368 7.78 9.35 43.90
C LYS A 368 8.27 10.52 44.76
N ARG A 369 9.27 10.31 45.62
CA ARG A 369 10.00 11.41 46.31
C ARG A 369 11.09 11.99 45.41
N LEU A 370 11.27 13.31 45.50
CA LEU A 370 12.27 14.12 44.79
C LEU A 370 13.48 14.45 45.67
N ALA A 371 14.65 14.38 45.02
CA ALA A 371 15.86 15.20 45.14
C ALA A 371 16.72 15.21 46.43
N SER A 372 18.03 14.98 46.29
CA SER A 372 19.07 16.03 46.48
C SER A 372 20.53 15.53 46.27
N ASN A 373 21.25 16.31 45.44
CA ASN A 373 22.67 16.72 45.43
C ASN A 373 23.82 15.85 46.01
N ALA A 374 24.74 15.44 45.11
CA ALA A 374 26.22 15.62 45.01
C ALA A 374 27.14 15.62 46.28
N PRO A 375 28.50 15.50 46.20
CA PRO A 375 29.43 15.01 45.16
C PRO A 375 30.54 14.02 45.70
N HIS A 376 31.50 13.66 44.84
CA HIS A 376 32.91 13.27 45.12
C HIS A 376 33.35 11.82 45.46
N ARG A 377 34.22 11.33 44.54
CA ARG A 377 35.58 10.77 44.73
C ARG A 377 35.76 9.25 44.98
N ALA A 378 36.80 8.75 44.29
CA ALA A 378 37.30 7.38 44.19
C ALA A 378 37.71 6.72 45.52
N TYR A 379 37.66 5.38 45.58
CA TYR A 379 38.80 4.45 45.70
C TYR A 379 38.34 3.01 46.08
N ALA A 380 39.18 2.04 45.70
CA ALA A 380 39.37 0.69 46.28
C ALA A 380 38.51 -0.50 45.80
N ARG A 381 39.19 -1.40 45.08
CA ARG A 381 38.99 -2.87 45.07
C ARG A 381 39.31 -3.46 46.45
N PRO A 382 38.87 -4.71 46.72
CA PRO A 382 39.87 -5.78 46.72
C PRO A 382 39.45 -7.05 45.95
N ALA A 383 40.48 -7.80 45.59
CA ALA A 383 40.48 -9.02 44.79
C ALA A 383 40.12 -10.29 45.59
N PHE A 384 39.70 -11.33 44.89
CA PHE A 384 39.99 -12.71 45.24
C PHE A 384 40.64 -13.45 44.06
N ARG A 385 41.40 -14.47 44.43
CA ARG A 385 42.71 -14.86 43.92
C ARG A 385 42.66 -16.23 43.23
N ASN A 386 43.50 -16.37 42.21
CA ASN A 386 43.90 -17.61 41.52
C ASN A 386 44.34 -18.74 42.46
N SER A 387 44.30 -19.97 41.93
CA SER A 387 45.37 -20.97 42.11
C SER A 387 45.50 -21.88 40.88
N PHE A 388 46.62 -21.76 40.17
CA PHE A 388 47.21 -22.80 39.33
C PHE A 388 48.41 -23.39 40.11
N SER A 389 48.65 -24.70 39.97
CA SER A 389 49.86 -25.38 40.43
C SER A 389 50.62 -25.98 39.25
N SER A 390 51.83 -25.45 39.05
CA SER A 390 53.14 -26.07 38.74
C SER A 390 53.20 -27.60 38.49
N GLY A 391 54.08 -28.16 37.64
CA GLY A 391 55.22 -27.63 36.90
C GLY A 391 56.03 -28.74 36.19
N LEU A 392 56.78 -28.34 35.14
CA LEU A 392 58.09 -28.78 34.60
C LEU A 392 58.60 -30.23 34.77
N VAL A 393 59.12 -30.87 33.69
CA VAL A 393 60.56 -31.21 33.47
C VAL A 393 60.86 -31.58 31.97
N ASN A 394 61.89 -30.92 31.43
CA ASN A 394 62.88 -31.21 30.36
C ASN A 394 62.95 -32.54 29.56
N GLY A 395 63.41 -32.45 28.30
CA GLY A 395 64.16 -33.53 27.59
C GLY A 395 64.14 -33.45 26.06
N GLY A 396 65.30 -33.36 25.39
CA GLY A 396 65.43 -33.09 23.94
C GLY A 396 65.58 -34.29 22.99
N ASN A 397 65.89 -33.94 21.72
CA ASN A 397 66.53 -34.69 20.61
C ASN A 397 65.73 -35.47 19.54
N PHE A 398 65.87 -34.95 18.31
CA PHE A 398 66.21 -35.53 16.99
C PHE A 398 65.80 -36.97 16.54
N SER A 399 65.07 -36.97 15.41
CA SER A 399 65.26 -37.70 14.13
C SER A 399 65.17 -39.23 13.96
N PHE A 400 64.34 -39.60 12.96
CA PHE A 400 64.62 -40.40 11.72
C PHE A 400 63.71 -41.61 11.42
N THR A 401 63.34 -41.67 10.12
CA THR A 401 62.98 -42.83 9.26
C THR A 401 61.68 -43.59 9.58
N ASN A 402 60.90 -44.15 8.66
CA ASN A 402 60.96 -44.52 7.22
C ASN A 402 59.46 -44.76 6.85
N GLN A 403 58.92 -44.80 5.63
CA GLN A 403 59.31 -45.54 4.43
C GLN A 403 58.18 -45.30 3.36
N THR A 404 58.57 -45.13 2.08
CA THR A 404 58.05 -45.79 0.85
C THR A 404 56.51 -45.91 0.60
N SER A 405 55.93 -45.77 -0.59
CA SER A 405 56.41 -45.65 -1.98
C SER A 405 55.20 -45.57 -2.94
N SER A 406 55.36 -44.80 -4.04
CA SER A 406 54.87 -44.99 -5.44
C SER A 406 53.40 -45.36 -5.70
N GLU A 407 52.59 -44.55 -6.42
CA GLU A 407 52.53 -44.37 -7.89
C GLU A 407 52.40 -45.71 -8.65
N SER A 408 51.51 -45.99 -9.62
CA SER A 408 50.70 -45.24 -10.61
C SER A 408 49.95 -46.35 -11.45
N PRO A 409 49.45 -46.18 -12.70
CA PRO A 409 48.55 -45.21 -13.32
C PRO A 409 47.42 -45.80 -14.23
N ARG A 410 46.47 -44.92 -14.59
CA ARG A 410 45.78 -44.61 -15.88
C ARG A 410 45.56 -45.63 -17.04
N HIS A 411 44.33 -45.52 -17.58
CA HIS A 411 43.88 -45.33 -18.98
C HIS A 411 43.60 -46.48 -19.98
N MET A 412 42.34 -46.47 -20.44
CA MET A 412 41.80 -46.52 -21.84
C MET A 412 42.01 -47.75 -22.74
N GLY A 413 40.88 -48.22 -23.30
CA GLY A 413 40.76 -48.71 -24.68
C GLY A 413 39.99 -50.01 -24.84
N GLY A 414 38.97 -50.04 -25.72
CA GLY A 414 38.42 -51.30 -26.24
C GLY A 414 36.99 -51.22 -26.79
N PHE A 415 36.88 -51.17 -28.12
CA PHE A 415 35.67 -51.26 -28.94
C PHE A 415 35.27 -52.74 -29.22
N ASP A 416 34.09 -52.88 -29.85
CA ASP A 416 33.54 -54.01 -30.64
C ASP A 416 32.75 -55.13 -29.94
N ALA A 417 31.41 -55.12 -30.14
CA ALA A 417 30.69 -56.02 -31.04
C ALA A 417 29.22 -55.58 -31.20
#